data_AF-A0A1G0K6X8-F1
#
_entry.id   AF-A0A1G0K6X8-F1
#
_cell.length_a   1.000
_cell.length_b   1.000
_cell.length_c   1.000
_cell.angle_alpha   90.00
_cell.angle_beta   90.00
_cell.angle_gamma   90.00
#
_symmetry.space_group_name_H-M   'P 1'
#
loop_
_entity.id
_entity.type
_entity.pdbx_description
1 polymer ?
#
loop_
_entity_poly.entity_id
_entity_poly.type
_entity_poly.pdbx_seq_one_letter_code
_entity_poly.pdbx_strand_id
1 'polypeptide(L)' 'MSTVLTELKKRASQLSETERAELALLLIESLDGPADPNVKEAWRVEVERRIGEIERGEVQLIPGDEVFARLRRRLS' A
#
# COMPACT_ATOMS: atom_id res chain seq x y z
N MET A 1 -13.86 23.36 1.64
CA MET A 1 -13.25 22.38 2.56
C MET A 1 -14.14 22.30 3.79
N SER A 2 -14.55 21.11 4.24
CA SER A 2 -15.44 21.00 5.41
C SER A 2 -14.77 21.56 6.67
N THR A 3 -15.49 22.37 7.45
CA THR A 3 -15.02 22.93 8.73
C THR A 3 -14.54 21.82 9.67
N VAL A 4 -15.24 20.68 9.67
CA VAL A 4 -14.89 19.49 10.45
C VAL A 4 -13.54 18.93 10.02
N LEU A 5 -13.28 18.83 8.71
CA LEU A 5 -12.01 18.32 8.20
C LEU A 5 -10.84 19.22 8.61
N THR A 6 -11.02 20.54 8.54
CA THR A 6 -9.99 21.50 8.96
C THR A 6 -9.68 21.37 10.45
N GLU A 7 -10.70 21.21 11.29
CA GLU A 7 -10.54 21.04 12.73
C GLU A 7 -9.85 19.71 13.08
N LEU A 8 -10.27 18.61 12.45
CA LEU A 8 -9.65 17.30 12.64
C LEU A 8 -8.17 17.31 12.25
N LYS A 9 -7.81 17.95 11.14
CA LYS A 9 -6.39 18.11 10.73
C LYS A 9 -5.58 18.86 11.78
N LYS A 10 -6.12 19.95 12.32
CA LYS A 10 -5.45 20.74 13.36
C LYS A 10 -5.22 19.89 14.62
N ARG A 11 -6.24 19.18 15.09
CA ARG A 11 -6.14 18.32 16.27
C ARG A 11 -5.18 17.15 16.04
N ALA A 12 -5.27 16.46 14.90
CA ALA A 12 -4.38 15.36 14.54
C ALA A 12 -2.91 15.79 14.48
N SER A 13 -2.62 17.02 14.02
CA SER A 13 -1.25 17.55 14.00
C SER A 13 -0.62 17.77 15.38
N GLN A 14 -1.44 17.85 16.44
CA GLN A 14 -0.98 18.02 17.82
C GLN A 14 -0.72 16.68 18.55
N LEU A 15 -1.14 15.55 17.96
CA LEU A 15 -0.88 14.22 18.50
C LEU A 15 0.60 13.85 18.40
N SER A 16 1.04 12.92 19.25
CA SER A 16 2.36 12.31 19.13
C SER A 16 2.50 11.50 17.83
N GLU A 17 3.72 11.15 17.45
CA GLU A 17 3.97 10.37 16.23
C GLU A 17 3.22 9.03 16.24
N THR A 18 3.25 8.32 17.37
CA THR A 18 2.55 7.04 17.56
C THR A 18 1.04 7.19 17.40
N GLU A 19 0.43 8.17 18.07
CA GLU A 19 -1.02 8.41 17.97
C GLU A 19 -1.43 8.84 16.55
N ARG A 20 -0.58 9.61 15.84
CA ARG A 20 -0.84 9.93 14.43
C ARG A 20 -0.76 8.69 13.54
N ALA A 21 0.19 7.78 13.79
CA ALA A 21 0.31 6.53 13.04
C ALA A 21 -0.92 5.63 13.27
N GLU A 22 -1.38 5.50 14.51
CA GLU A 22 -2.60 4.76 14.86
C GLU A 22 -3.84 5.36 14.18
N LEU A 23 -4.02 6.70 14.25
CA LEU A 23 -5.12 7.37 13.58
C LEU A 23 -5.04 7.22 12.05
N ALA A 24 -3.85 7.29 11.46
CA ALA A 24 -3.66 7.10 10.04
C ALA A 24 -4.04 5.68 9.60
N LEU A 25 -3.62 4.66 10.37
CA LEU A 25 -3.99 3.27 10.11
C LEU A 25 -5.51 3.09 10.13
N LEU A 26 -6.17 3.56 11.19
CA LEU A 26 -7.63 3.48 11.31
C LEU A 26 -8.35 4.16 10.12
N LEU A 27 -7.88 5.35 9.73
CA LEU A 27 -8.47 6.05 8.59
C LEU A 27 -8.24 5.32 7.28
N ILE A 28 -7.06 4.72 7.06
CA ILE A 28 -6.77 3.90 5.88
C ILE A 28 -7.67 2.66 5.86
N GLU A 29 -7.78 1.93 6.96
CA GLU A 29 -8.66 0.76 7.08
C GLU A 29 -10.14 1.13 6.83
N SER A 30 -10.57 2.32 7.24
CA SER A 30 -11.93 2.81 6.96
C SER A 30 -12.21 3.11 5.48
N LEU A 31 -11.16 3.27 4.67
CA LEU A 31 -11.28 3.45 3.22
C LEU A 31 -11.36 2.11 2.49
N ASP A 32 -11.02 1.00 3.15
CA ASP A 32 -11.13 -0.31 2.54
C ASP A 32 -12.60 -0.63 2.25
N GLY A 33 -12.84 -1.03 1.00
CA GLY A 33 -14.15 -1.52 0.59
C GLY A 33 -14.49 -2.86 1.26
N PRO A 34 -15.70 -3.39 1.04
CA PRO A 34 -16.01 -4.75 1.45
C PRO A 34 -14.96 -5.71 0.90
N ALA A 35 -14.48 -6.62 1.75
CA ALA A 35 -13.51 -7.62 1.36
C ALA A 35 -14.02 -8.40 0.13
N ASP A 36 -13.28 -8.35 -0.97
CA ASP A 36 -13.58 -9.20 -2.12
C ASP A 36 -13.24 -10.64 -1.73
N PRO A 37 -14.24 -11.55 -1.64
CA PRO A 37 -13.99 -12.93 -1.20
C PRO A 37 -13.04 -13.67 -2.15
N ASN A 38 -12.88 -13.21 -3.39
CA ASN A 38 -12.04 -13.82 -4.40
C ASN A 38 -10.61 -13.27 -4.40
N VAL A 39 -10.33 -12.18 -3.68
CA VAL A 39 -9.00 -11.53 -3.73
C VAL A 39 -7.89 -12.50 -3.31
N LYS A 40 -8.14 -13.29 -2.26
CA LYS A 40 -7.16 -14.25 -1.75
C LYS A 40 -6.81 -15.32 -2.79
N GLU A 41 -7.81 -15.83 -3.49
CA GLU A 41 -7.63 -16.85 -4.51
C GLU A 41 -6.99 -16.28 -5.77
N ALA A 42 -7.42 -15.09 -6.22
CA ALA A 42 -6.80 -14.39 -7.33
C ALA A 42 -5.30 -14.11 -7.08
N TRP A 43 -4.95 -13.71 -5.86
CA TRP A 43 -3.55 -13.54 -5.45
C TRP A 43 -2.77 -14.85 -5.46
N ARG A 44 -3.35 -15.94 -4.97
CA ARG A 44 -2.71 -17.27 -4.98
C ARG A 44 -2.37 -17.69 -6.42
N VAL A 45 -3.34 -17.62 -7.32
CA VAL A 45 -3.17 -17.96 -8.74
C VAL A 45 -2.09 -17.10 -9.38
N GLU A 46 -2.09 -15.79 -9.12
CA GLU A 46 -1.11 -14.87 -9.71
C GLU A 46 0.32 -15.13 -9.19
N VAL A 47 0.48 -15.43 -7.89
CA VAL A 47 1.79 -15.77 -7.32
C VAL A 47 2.34 -17.06 -7.93
N GLU A 48 1.52 -18.11 -8.01
CA GLU A 48 1.92 -19.38 -8.63
C GLU A 48 2.33 -19.20 -10.09
N ARG A 49 1.54 -18.43 -10.86
CA ARG A 49 1.86 -18.10 -12.25
C ARG A 49 3.21 -17.39 -12.37
N ARG A 50 3.43 -16.32 -11.59
CA ARG A 50 4.68 -15.53 -11.65
C ARG A 50 5.90 -16.33 -11.24
N ILE A 51 5.80 -17.14 -10.19
CA ILE A 51 6.92 -18.01 -9.78
C ILE A 51 7.28 -18.96 -10.92
N GLY A 52 6.28 -19.63 -11.52
CA GLY A 52 6.53 -20.54 -12.63
C GLY A 52 7.17 -19.86 -13.85
N GLU A 53 6.75 -18.64 -14.20
CA GLU A 53 7.36 -17.86 -15.29
C GLU A 53 8.83 -17.53 -15.01
N ILE A 54 9.16 -17.20 -13.75
CA ILE A 54 10.53 -16.93 -13.32
C ILE A 54 11.37 -18.21 -13.42
N GLU A 55 10.88 -19.32 -12.90
CA GLU A 55 11.58 -20.61 -12.91
C GLU A 55 11.82 -21.13 -14.33
N ARG A 56 10.89 -20.88 -15.25
CA ARG A 56 11.04 -21.22 -16.68
C ARG A 56 11.86 -20.21 -17.48
N GLY A 57 12.23 -19.06 -16.90
CA GLY A 57 12.98 -18.00 -17.59
C GLY A 57 12.16 -17.28 -18.67
N GLU A 58 10.83 -17.27 -18.54
CA GLU A 58 9.90 -16.67 -19.51
C GLU A 58 9.79 -15.15 -19.36
N VAL A 59 10.32 -14.59 -18.28
CA VAL A 59 10.23 -13.17 -17.94
C VAL A 59 11.61 -12.55 -17.70
N GLN A 60 11.77 -11.30 -18.11
CA GLN A 60 12.94 -10.50 -17.77
C GLN A 60 12.79 -9.91 -16.37
N LEU A 61 13.68 -10.32 -15.47
CA LEU A 61 13.72 -9.79 -14.11
C LEU A 61 14.41 -8.42 -14.06
N ILE A 62 13.97 -7.59 -13.12
CA ILE A 62 14.62 -6.32 -12.78
C ILE A 62 15.23 -6.48 -11.38
N PRO A 63 16.50 -6.09 -11.17
CA PRO A 63 17.09 -6.05 -9.84
C PRO A 63 16.25 -5.24 -8.85
N GLY A 64 16.07 -5.77 -7.63
CA GLY A 64 15.19 -5.14 -6.63
C GLY A 64 15.67 -3.74 -6.20
N ASP A 65 16.97 -3.56 -6.08
CA ASP A 65 17.60 -2.27 -5.79
C ASP A 65 17.28 -1.22 -6.86
N GLU A 66 17.24 -1.62 -8.13
CA GLU A 66 16.84 -0.76 -9.24
C GLU A 66 15.36 -0.35 -9.13
N VAL A 67 14.47 -1.29 -8.80
CA VAL A 67 13.04 -0.99 -8.57
C VAL A 67 12.88 0.05 -7.46
N PHE A 68 13.53 -0.15 -6.32
CA PHE A 68 13.42 0.80 -5.20
C PHE A 68 14.08 2.15 -5.50
N ALA A 69 15.18 2.18 -6.25
CA ALA A 69 15.79 3.44 -6.68
C ALA A 69 14.86 4.24 -7.61
N ARG A 70 14.17 3.56 -8.55
CA ARG A 70 13.16 4.18 -9.41
C ARG A 70 11.97 4.72 -8.61
N LEU A 71 11.48 3.97 -7.62
CA LEU A 71 10.38 4.41 -6.75
C LEU A 71 10.74 5.65 -5.93
N ARG A 72 11.92 5.67 -5.29
CA ARG A 72 12.38 6.83 -4.52
C ARG A 72 12.42 8.10 -5.36
N ARG A 73 12.96 8.04 -6.59
CA ARG A 73 12.99 9.18 -7.52
C ARG A 73 11.61 9.71 -7.92
N ARG A 74 10.56 8.88 -7.86
CA ARG A 74 9.19 9.26 -8.22
C ARG A 74 8.40 9.87 -7.05
N LEU A 75 8.81 9.57 -5.81
CA LEU A 75 8.11 9.96 -4.59
C LEU A 75 8.83 11.06 -3.80
N SER A 76 10.06 11.40 -4.19
CA SER A 76 10.80 12.60 -3.77
C SER A 76 10.36 13.82 -4.56
#